data_AF-A0AAU6MC74-F1
#
_entry.id   AF-A0AAU6MC74-F1
#
_cell.length_a   1.000
_cell.length_b   1.000
_cell.length_c   1.000
_cell.angle_alpha   90.00
_cell.angle_beta   90.00
_cell.angle_gamma   90.00
#
_symmetry.space_group_name_H-M   'P 1'
#
loop_
_entity.id
_entity.type
_entity.pdbx_description
1 polymer ?
#
loop_
_entity_poly.entity_id
_entity_poly.type
_entity_poly.pdbx_seq_one_letter_code
_entity_poly.pdbx_strand_id
1 'polypeptide(L)'
;MRLGTGIGWRPEIADAVEALPGIDWVEAVAENICTGHLPDSLVRLRERGVTVVPHGVSLGLGGADRPDAGRLADLAARAELLSAPLVTEHIAFVRAGGPRTSSPGLEAGHLLPVPRTRDALDVLCENVRIAQDSLPVPLALENIAALISWPGEELTEGQFLAELVERTGVRLLIDVANLHTNHVNRGEDPATALDELPVEAIAYVHVAGGVEKDGVWHDTHAHPVTAPVLDVLAALRSRIDPPGVLLERDDDFPPAGELAGELDTIRATLDRAAGQATRSAPAARRAARPVAPSTPDATRDRLAAAQTGLLSALVAGGPVPQGFDRHRLGVQRRALAAKRAGVVAKVAPELPEILGTDYRDAFLAYAAARPLSGGYRRDALDFAEELLIAGRPADAAARRRLTHWWQDRAGARPPRRTTLFVRAARAALTGR
;
A
#
# COMPACT_ATOMS: atom_id res chain seq x y z
N MET A 1 4.08 -21.63 -12.31
CA MET A 1 4.52 -20.42 -13.02
C MET A 1 5.98 -20.17 -12.63
N ARG A 2 6.84 -19.81 -13.56
CA ARG A 2 8.21 -19.34 -13.33
C ARG A 2 8.32 -18.02 -14.10
N LEU A 3 8.57 -16.94 -13.39
CA LEU A 3 8.62 -15.58 -13.92
C LEU A 3 10.06 -15.10 -14.13
N GLY A 4 11.01 -15.54 -13.30
CA GLY A 4 12.39 -15.04 -13.35
C GLY A 4 12.51 -13.65 -12.71
N THR A 5 13.46 -12.84 -13.20
CA THR A 5 13.69 -11.48 -12.69
C THR A 5 12.88 -10.45 -13.48
N GLY A 6 12.05 -9.67 -12.78
CA GLY A 6 11.20 -8.63 -13.37
C GLY A 6 11.42 -7.26 -12.75
N ILE A 7 10.68 -6.27 -13.23
CA ILE A 7 10.74 -4.89 -12.74
C ILE A 7 9.35 -4.27 -12.68
N GLY A 8 9.12 -3.42 -11.67
CA GLY A 8 7.93 -2.60 -11.58
C GLY A 8 7.84 -1.63 -12.76
N TRP A 9 6.75 -1.70 -13.51
CA TRP A 9 6.39 -0.71 -14.51
C TRP A 9 5.73 0.51 -13.84
N ARG A 10 6.23 1.69 -14.15
CA ARG A 10 5.60 2.98 -13.83
C ARG A 10 5.56 3.84 -15.10
N PRO A 11 4.56 4.70 -15.29
CA PRO A 11 4.51 5.59 -16.45
C PRO A 11 5.80 6.38 -16.66
N GLU A 12 6.46 6.80 -15.58
CA GLU A 12 7.67 7.61 -15.56
C GLU A 12 8.92 6.89 -16.10
N ILE A 13 8.96 5.56 -16.02
CA ILE A 13 10.07 4.72 -16.52
C ILE A 13 9.63 3.75 -17.61
N ALA A 14 8.45 3.96 -18.19
CA ALA A 14 7.85 3.06 -19.16
C ALA A 14 8.78 2.74 -20.35
N ASP A 15 9.40 3.77 -20.94
CA ASP A 15 10.29 3.62 -22.09
C ASP A 15 11.61 2.90 -21.70
N ALA A 16 12.12 3.19 -20.50
CA ALA A 16 13.31 2.53 -19.98
C ALA A 16 13.05 1.03 -19.77
N VAL A 17 11.95 0.69 -19.09
CA VAL A 17 11.52 -0.70 -18.85
C VAL A 17 11.30 -1.45 -20.15
N GLU A 18 10.65 -0.81 -21.13
CA GLU A 18 10.45 -1.41 -22.45
C GLU A 18 11.78 -1.72 -23.15
N ALA A 19 12.76 -0.82 -23.07
CA ALA A 19 14.05 -1.00 -23.71
C ALA A 19 14.98 -2.01 -23.01
N LEU A 20 14.66 -2.46 -21.79
CA LEU A 20 15.50 -3.40 -21.05
C LEU A 20 15.55 -4.78 -21.76
N PRO A 21 16.75 -5.32 -22.02
CA PRO A 21 16.90 -6.65 -22.58
C PRO A 21 16.60 -7.73 -21.52
N GLY A 22 15.94 -8.81 -21.94
CA GLY A 22 15.72 -9.99 -21.08
C GLY A 22 14.78 -9.74 -19.89
N ILE A 23 13.85 -8.79 -20.00
CA ILE A 23 12.71 -8.67 -19.09
C ILE A 23 11.57 -9.53 -19.60
N ASP A 24 11.24 -10.59 -18.86
CA ASP A 24 10.19 -11.55 -19.21
C ASP A 24 8.84 -11.20 -18.57
N TRP A 25 8.86 -10.34 -17.54
CA TRP A 25 7.65 -9.89 -16.88
C TRP A 25 7.83 -8.54 -16.17
N VAL A 26 6.72 -7.82 -16.04
CA VAL A 26 6.61 -6.56 -15.30
C VAL A 26 5.40 -6.60 -14.39
N GLU A 27 5.46 -5.80 -13.33
CA GLU A 27 4.31 -5.54 -12.48
C GLU A 27 3.81 -4.12 -12.68
N ALA A 28 2.50 -3.93 -12.77
CA ALA A 28 1.91 -2.61 -12.89
C ALA A 28 0.88 -2.38 -11.78
N VAL A 29 0.92 -1.20 -11.14
CA VAL A 29 -0.09 -0.80 -10.16
C VAL A 29 -1.46 -0.78 -10.81
N ALA A 30 -2.37 -1.64 -10.35
CA ALA A 30 -3.65 -1.90 -10.98
C ALA A 30 -4.46 -0.60 -11.09
N GLU A 31 -4.52 0.20 -10.03
CA GLU A 31 -5.26 1.45 -9.97
C GLU A 31 -4.78 2.51 -10.99
N ASN A 32 -3.53 2.40 -11.48
CA ASN A 32 -2.98 3.28 -12.51
C ASN A 32 -3.36 2.84 -13.93
N ILE A 33 -3.94 1.64 -14.10
CA ILE A 33 -4.39 1.13 -15.40
C ILE A 33 -5.84 1.52 -15.63
N CYS A 34 -6.09 2.18 -16.75
CA CYS A 34 -7.44 2.42 -17.26
C CYS A 34 -7.91 1.22 -18.07
N THR A 35 -9.04 0.62 -17.72
CA THR A 35 -9.58 -0.54 -18.43
C THR A 35 -9.98 -0.24 -19.89
N GLY A 36 -10.27 1.02 -20.20
CA GLY A 36 -10.57 1.48 -21.57
C GLY A 36 -9.36 1.87 -22.41
N HIS A 37 -8.16 1.97 -21.81
CA HIS A 37 -6.96 2.41 -22.52
C HIS A 37 -5.70 1.90 -21.80
N LEU A 38 -5.08 0.86 -22.36
CA LEU A 38 -3.75 0.42 -21.93
C LEU A 38 -2.68 1.39 -22.45
N PRO A 39 -1.71 1.78 -21.63
CA PRO A 39 -0.52 2.50 -22.07
C PRO A 39 0.21 1.78 -23.21
N ASP A 40 0.66 2.51 -24.23
CA ASP A 40 1.29 1.93 -25.43
C ASP A 40 2.51 1.05 -25.11
N SER A 41 3.30 1.41 -24.09
CA SER A 41 4.45 0.60 -23.65
C SER A 41 4.03 -0.76 -23.10
N LEU A 42 2.93 -0.83 -22.34
CA LEU A 42 2.37 -2.12 -21.89
C LEU A 42 1.81 -2.94 -23.05
N VAL A 43 1.25 -2.30 -24.08
CA VAL A 43 0.84 -2.99 -25.31
C VAL A 43 2.05 -3.62 -26.00
N ARG A 44 3.11 -2.84 -26.24
CA ARG A 44 4.35 -3.31 -26.90
C ARG A 44 5.06 -4.41 -26.09
N LEU A 45 5.10 -4.28 -24.76
CA LEU A 45 5.63 -5.33 -23.87
C LEU A 45 4.84 -6.63 -24.02
N ARG A 46 3.50 -6.56 -24.01
CA ARG A 46 2.65 -7.75 -24.18
C ARG A 46 2.78 -8.37 -25.56
N GLU A 47 2.88 -7.59 -26.62
CA GLU A 47 3.13 -8.08 -27.99
C GLU A 47 4.45 -8.84 -28.11
N ARG A 48 5.45 -8.48 -27.30
CA ARG A 48 6.73 -9.21 -27.17
C ARG A 48 6.65 -10.47 -26.30
N GLY A 49 5.50 -10.75 -25.69
CA GLY A 49 5.30 -11.89 -24.79
C GLY A 49 5.69 -11.62 -23.34
N VAL A 50 5.91 -10.36 -22.95
CA VAL A 50 6.19 -9.99 -21.55
C VAL A 50 4.92 -10.15 -20.72
N THR A 51 5.01 -10.90 -19.63
CA THR A 51 3.90 -11.07 -18.69
C THR A 51 3.67 -9.79 -17.90
N VAL A 52 2.42 -9.34 -17.76
CA VAL A 52 2.07 -8.19 -16.93
C VAL A 52 1.23 -8.66 -15.74
N VAL A 53 1.71 -8.43 -14.52
CA VAL A 53 0.98 -8.74 -13.28
C VAL A 53 0.40 -7.44 -12.71
N PRO A 54 -0.92 -7.32 -12.53
CA PRO A 54 -1.51 -6.19 -11.84
C PRO A 54 -1.37 -6.34 -10.32
N HIS A 55 -0.89 -5.28 -9.69
CA HIS A 55 -0.69 -5.20 -8.26
C HIS A 55 -1.58 -4.12 -7.64
N GLY A 56 -2.50 -4.52 -6.76
CA GLY A 56 -3.50 -3.66 -6.15
C GLY A 56 -3.02 -3.01 -4.85
N VAL A 57 -3.38 -1.74 -4.65
CA VAL A 57 -2.96 -0.95 -3.48
C VAL A 57 -4.15 -0.43 -2.65
N SER A 58 -5.38 -0.79 -3.00
CA SER A 58 -6.58 -0.13 -2.47
C SER A 58 -7.71 -1.01 -1.95
N LEU A 59 -7.67 -2.34 -2.11
CA LEU A 59 -8.74 -3.23 -1.63
C LEU A 59 -8.84 -3.18 -0.10
N GLY A 60 -7.68 -3.23 0.59
CA GLY A 60 -7.64 -3.16 2.05
C GLY A 60 -8.28 -4.38 2.72
N LEU A 61 -7.91 -5.58 2.27
CA LEU A 61 -8.51 -6.85 2.69
C LEU A 61 -8.40 -7.13 4.19
N GLY A 62 -7.47 -6.48 4.89
CA GLY A 62 -7.34 -6.53 6.35
C GLY A 62 -8.33 -5.67 7.13
N GLY A 63 -9.20 -4.90 6.46
CA GLY A 63 -10.24 -4.10 7.09
C GLY A 63 -11.38 -4.93 7.68
N ALA A 64 -12.06 -4.39 8.70
CA ALA A 64 -13.21 -5.07 9.32
C ALA A 64 -14.43 -5.22 8.39
N ASP A 65 -14.61 -4.25 7.50
CA ASP A 65 -15.64 -4.30 6.47
C ASP A 65 -15.28 -5.31 5.37
N ARG A 66 -16.32 -5.83 4.70
CA ARG A 66 -16.12 -6.71 3.55
C ARG A 66 -15.51 -5.93 2.38
N PRO A 67 -14.72 -6.59 1.51
CA PRO A 67 -14.15 -5.93 0.35
C PRO A 67 -15.23 -5.28 -0.53
N ASP A 68 -14.93 -4.10 -1.07
CA ASP A 68 -15.85 -3.38 -1.96
C ASP A 68 -16.01 -4.15 -3.28
N ALA A 69 -17.26 -4.51 -3.62
CA ALA A 69 -17.56 -5.30 -4.81
C ALA A 69 -17.19 -4.57 -6.12
N GLY A 70 -17.29 -3.24 -6.13
CA GLY A 70 -16.89 -2.42 -7.28
C GLY A 70 -15.38 -2.50 -7.52
N ARG A 71 -14.57 -2.33 -6.46
CA ARG A 71 -13.10 -2.46 -6.55
C ARG A 71 -12.65 -3.86 -6.95
N LEU A 72 -13.35 -4.90 -6.49
CA LEU A 72 -13.07 -6.28 -6.90
C LEU A 72 -13.35 -6.49 -8.39
N ALA A 73 -14.50 -6.02 -8.89
CA ALA A 73 -14.83 -6.09 -10.31
C ALA A 73 -13.83 -5.29 -11.17
N ASP A 74 -13.40 -4.14 -10.67
CA ASP A 74 -12.37 -3.30 -11.27
C ASP A 74 -11.00 -4.02 -11.37
N LEU A 75 -10.58 -4.71 -10.31
CA LEU A 75 -9.35 -5.49 -10.32
C LEU A 75 -9.46 -6.71 -11.25
N ALA A 76 -10.60 -7.40 -11.23
CA ALA A 76 -10.90 -8.51 -12.13
C ALA A 76 -10.81 -8.10 -13.61
N ALA A 77 -11.44 -6.98 -13.98
CA ALA A 77 -11.40 -6.45 -15.35
C ALA A 77 -9.96 -6.14 -15.82
N ARG A 78 -9.10 -5.65 -14.91
CA ARG A 78 -7.68 -5.40 -15.23
C ARG A 78 -6.89 -6.69 -15.39
N ALA A 79 -7.17 -7.70 -14.57
CA ALA A 79 -6.56 -9.01 -14.71
C ALA A 79 -6.87 -9.63 -16.08
N GLU A 80 -8.14 -9.57 -16.51
CA GLU A 80 -8.58 -10.06 -17.82
C GLU A 80 -7.93 -9.27 -18.97
N LEU A 81 -7.97 -7.93 -18.88
CA LEU A 81 -7.39 -7.03 -19.88
C LEU A 81 -5.90 -7.30 -20.12
N LEU A 82 -5.15 -7.54 -19.04
CA LEU A 82 -3.73 -7.86 -19.10
C LEU A 82 -3.46 -9.32 -19.48
N SER A 83 -4.49 -10.18 -19.40
CA SER A 83 -4.34 -11.64 -19.46
C SER A 83 -3.37 -12.14 -18.38
N ALA A 84 -3.48 -11.56 -17.19
CA ALA A 84 -2.56 -11.77 -16.10
C ALA A 84 -2.68 -13.18 -15.52
N PRO A 85 -1.57 -13.85 -15.14
CA PRO A 85 -1.64 -15.19 -14.55
C PRO A 85 -2.06 -15.20 -13.08
N LEU A 86 -2.00 -14.05 -12.41
CA LEU A 86 -2.48 -13.79 -11.05
C LEU A 86 -2.68 -12.28 -10.87
N VAL A 87 -3.30 -11.91 -9.76
CA VAL A 87 -3.28 -10.54 -9.22
C VAL A 87 -2.65 -10.54 -7.84
N THR A 88 -2.11 -9.40 -7.43
CA THR A 88 -1.56 -9.23 -6.09
C THR A 88 -2.21 -8.07 -5.34
N GLU A 89 -2.22 -8.17 -4.01
CA GLU A 89 -2.66 -7.11 -3.09
C GLU A 89 -1.90 -7.26 -1.77
N HIS A 90 -2.17 -6.41 -0.79
CA HIS A 90 -1.49 -6.33 0.49
C HIS A 90 -2.32 -6.88 1.64
N ILE A 91 -1.61 -7.34 2.66
CA ILE A 91 -2.17 -7.66 3.98
C ILE A 91 -2.25 -6.38 4.78
N ALA A 92 -3.16 -5.50 4.38
CA ALA A 92 -3.33 -4.17 4.95
C ALA A 92 -4.79 -3.80 5.11
N PHE A 93 -5.06 -2.85 6.00
CA PHE A 93 -6.30 -2.09 5.97
C PHE A 93 -6.00 -0.64 5.53
N VAL A 94 -6.92 -0.03 4.80
CA VAL A 94 -6.76 1.35 4.28
C VAL A 94 -7.86 2.28 4.81
N ARG A 95 -8.98 1.70 5.26
CA ARG A 95 -10.19 2.39 5.67
C ARG A 95 -10.76 1.78 6.94
N ALA A 96 -11.44 2.60 7.72
CA ALA A 96 -12.19 2.19 8.91
C ALA A 96 -13.31 3.21 9.19
N GLY A 97 -14.16 2.90 10.17
CA GLY A 97 -15.30 3.73 10.54
C GLY A 97 -16.58 3.34 9.80
N GLY A 98 -17.49 4.28 9.61
CA GLY A 98 -18.72 4.07 8.85
C GLY A 98 -19.87 3.46 9.66
N PRO A 99 -20.85 2.82 8.98
CA PRO A 99 -22.07 2.34 9.60
C PRO A 99 -21.83 1.35 10.76
N ARG A 100 -20.86 0.45 10.62
CA ARG A 100 -20.56 -0.60 11.62
C ARG A 100 -20.14 -0.03 12.98
N THR A 101 -19.40 1.08 12.97
CA THR A 101 -18.96 1.76 14.20
C THR A 101 -19.78 3.00 14.53
N SER A 102 -20.81 3.30 13.73
CA SER A 102 -21.57 4.56 13.82
C SER A 102 -20.68 5.81 13.85
N SER A 103 -19.59 5.79 13.07
CA SER A 103 -18.64 6.90 12.97
C SER A 103 -18.50 7.38 11.53
N PRO A 104 -17.91 8.57 11.28
CA PRO A 104 -17.50 8.95 9.93
C PRO A 104 -16.58 7.88 9.33
N GLY A 105 -16.70 7.65 8.01
CA GLY A 105 -15.73 6.85 7.27
C GLY A 105 -14.40 7.59 7.19
N LEU A 106 -13.31 6.85 7.40
CA LEU A 106 -11.95 7.36 7.42
C LEU A 106 -11.11 6.59 6.40
N GLU A 107 -10.20 7.29 5.73
CA GLU A 107 -9.25 6.69 4.79
C GLU A 107 -7.84 7.23 5.06
N ALA A 108 -6.88 6.32 5.14
CA ALA A 108 -5.48 6.63 5.38
C ALA A 108 -4.77 7.21 4.14
N GLY A 109 -5.28 6.90 2.95
CA GLY A 109 -4.57 7.12 1.67
C GLY A 109 -3.35 6.21 1.50
N HIS A 110 -3.11 5.30 2.44
CA HIS A 110 -1.97 4.40 2.41
C HIS A 110 -2.28 3.13 3.20
N LEU A 111 -1.44 2.10 3.02
CA LEU A 111 -1.52 0.82 3.69
C LEU A 111 -1.22 0.99 5.18
N LEU A 112 -2.01 0.34 6.03
CA LEU A 112 -1.77 0.26 7.47
C LEU A 112 -1.73 -1.19 7.92
N PRO A 113 -0.88 -1.52 8.92
CA PRO A 113 -0.68 -2.90 9.36
C PRO A 113 -1.95 -3.45 9.98
N VAL A 114 -2.23 -4.73 9.75
CA VAL A 114 -3.33 -5.45 10.41
C VAL A 114 -2.87 -5.93 11.79
N PRO A 115 -3.72 -5.91 12.84
CA PRO A 115 -3.36 -6.55 14.10
C PRO A 115 -3.16 -8.06 13.89
N ARG A 116 -2.02 -8.61 14.30
CA ARG A 116 -1.74 -10.06 14.21
C ARG A 116 -2.42 -10.83 15.34
N THR A 117 -3.75 -10.73 15.42
CA THR A 117 -4.61 -11.46 16.36
C THR A 117 -5.46 -12.49 15.62
N ARG A 118 -5.98 -13.49 16.32
CA ARG A 118 -6.88 -14.49 15.73
C ARG A 118 -8.18 -13.88 15.23
N ASP A 119 -8.74 -12.92 15.96
CA ASP A 119 -9.93 -12.18 15.53
C ASP A 119 -9.71 -11.49 14.17
N ALA A 120 -8.55 -10.84 14.00
CA ALA A 120 -8.21 -10.16 12.75
C ALA A 120 -7.90 -11.14 11.62
N LEU A 121 -7.23 -12.24 11.93
CA LEU A 121 -6.97 -13.31 10.97
C LEU A 121 -8.27 -13.96 10.48
N ASP A 122 -9.26 -14.16 11.35
CA ASP A 122 -10.55 -14.70 10.97
C ASP A 122 -11.26 -13.78 9.97
N VAL A 123 -11.28 -12.48 10.24
CA VAL A 123 -11.85 -11.46 9.32
C VAL A 123 -11.10 -11.43 7.99
N LEU A 124 -9.77 -11.37 8.03
CA LEU A 124 -8.94 -11.38 6.83
C LEU A 124 -9.19 -12.63 6.00
N CYS A 125 -9.27 -13.81 6.62
CA CYS A 125 -9.56 -15.06 5.91
C CYS A 125 -10.91 -15.03 5.18
N GLU A 126 -11.98 -14.50 5.78
CA GLU A 126 -13.26 -14.34 5.09
C GLU A 126 -13.15 -13.32 3.94
N ASN A 127 -12.48 -12.18 4.16
CA ASN A 127 -12.30 -11.15 3.13
C ASN A 127 -11.48 -11.67 1.93
N VAL A 128 -10.45 -12.48 2.20
CA VAL A 128 -9.61 -13.12 1.17
C VAL A 128 -10.43 -14.12 0.35
N ARG A 129 -11.30 -14.92 0.98
CA ARG A 129 -12.20 -15.83 0.24
C ARG A 129 -13.16 -15.07 -0.67
N ILE A 130 -13.78 -13.99 -0.17
CA ILE A 130 -14.63 -13.11 -0.99
C ILE A 130 -13.86 -12.58 -2.20
N ALA A 131 -12.61 -12.15 -2.01
CA ALA A 131 -11.77 -11.67 -3.08
C ALA A 131 -11.43 -12.78 -4.09
N GLN A 132 -11.00 -13.97 -3.62
CA GLN A 132 -10.71 -15.12 -4.47
C GLN A 132 -11.93 -15.56 -5.30
N ASP A 133 -13.13 -15.55 -4.71
CA ASP A 133 -14.38 -15.90 -5.40
C ASP A 133 -14.78 -14.86 -6.47
N SER A 134 -14.31 -13.61 -6.32
CA SER A 134 -14.63 -12.49 -7.21
C SER A 134 -13.61 -12.28 -8.33
N LEU A 135 -12.41 -12.88 -8.20
CA LEU A 135 -11.30 -12.68 -9.12
C LEU A 135 -11.20 -13.83 -10.13
N PRO A 136 -10.92 -13.56 -11.42
CA PRO A 136 -10.86 -14.58 -12.47
C PRO A 136 -9.57 -15.40 -12.44
N VAL A 137 -8.59 -14.99 -11.61
CA VAL A 137 -7.25 -15.55 -11.52
C VAL A 137 -6.81 -15.63 -10.05
N PRO A 138 -5.80 -16.45 -9.72
CA PRO A 138 -5.30 -16.55 -8.34
C PRO A 138 -4.91 -15.20 -7.74
N LEU A 139 -5.12 -15.07 -6.43
CA LEU A 139 -4.69 -13.94 -5.62
C LEU A 139 -3.41 -14.30 -4.86
N ALA A 140 -2.42 -13.39 -4.87
CA ALA A 140 -1.31 -13.42 -3.92
C ALA A 140 -1.33 -12.18 -3.01
N LEU A 141 -0.91 -12.36 -1.76
CA LEU A 141 -0.95 -11.31 -0.75
C LEU A 141 0.44 -10.95 -0.22
N GLU A 142 0.67 -9.66 -0.08
CA GLU A 142 1.94 -9.05 0.29
C GLU A 142 2.03 -8.66 1.77
N ASN A 143 3.16 -8.99 2.41
CA ASN A 143 3.51 -8.46 3.72
C ASN A 143 3.97 -7.00 3.59
N ILE A 144 3.59 -6.15 4.55
CA ILE A 144 3.91 -4.71 4.50
C ILE A 144 4.97 -4.33 5.53
N ALA A 145 5.74 -3.28 5.24
CA ALA A 145 6.48 -2.57 6.26
C ALA A 145 5.53 -1.90 7.26
N ALA A 146 5.85 -2.02 8.55
CA ALA A 146 5.07 -1.44 9.63
C ALA A 146 5.95 -0.60 10.57
N LEU A 147 5.61 0.67 10.74
CA LEU A 147 6.25 1.54 11.72
C LEU A 147 5.67 1.36 13.14
N ILE A 148 4.42 0.94 13.21
CA ILE A 148 3.65 0.77 14.44
C ILE A 148 3.33 -0.69 14.68
N SER A 149 3.36 -1.11 15.95
CA SER A 149 2.91 -2.42 16.39
C SER A 149 1.52 -2.31 17.01
N TRP A 150 0.66 -3.29 16.73
CA TRP A 150 -0.61 -3.39 17.42
C TRP A 150 -0.40 -3.90 18.84
N PRO A 151 -1.09 -3.34 19.84
CA PRO A 151 -1.08 -3.94 21.17
C PRO A 151 -1.83 -5.28 21.13
N GLY A 152 -1.27 -6.28 21.83
CA GLY A 152 -1.89 -7.60 21.95
C GLY A 152 -1.77 -8.49 20.72
N GLU A 153 -0.72 -8.35 19.91
CA GLU A 153 -0.40 -9.33 18.87
C GLU A 153 -0.21 -10.73 19.49
N GLU A 154 -0.84 -11.74 18.88
CA GLU A 154 -0.87 -13.13 19.36
C GLU A 154 0.00 -14.05 18.50
N LEU A 155 0.35 -13.60 17.29
CA LEU A 155 1.08 -14.34 16.27
C LEU A 155 2.27 -13.52 15.78
N THR A 156 3.38 -14.20 15.48
CA THR A 156 4.49 -13.62 14.70
C THR A 156 4.05 -13.37 13.25
N GLU A 157 4.87 -12.65 12.46
CA GLU A 157 4.59 -12.43 11.03
C GLU A 157 4.48 -13.77 10.28
N GLY A 158 5.47 -14.64 10.46
CA GLY A 158 5.50 -15.94 9.80
C GLY A 158 4.32 -16.83 10.19
N GLN A 159 3.97 -16.90 11.47
CA GLN A 159 2.78 -17.64 11.94
C GLN A 159 1.48 -17.08 11.36
N PHE A 160 1.32 -15.76 11.32
CA PHE A 160 0.13 -15.12 10.75
C PHE A 160 -0.03 -15.45 9.27
N LEU A 161 1.06 -15.38 8.49
CA LEU A 161 1.08 -15.72 7.07
C LEU A 161 0.86 -17.23 6.82
N ALA A 162 1.49 -18.09 7.62
CA ALA A 162 1.31 -19.54 7.55
C ALA A 162 -0.14 -19.94 7.80
N GLU A 163 -0.78 -19.39 8.84
CA GLU A 163 -2.18 -19.67 9.14
C GLU A 163 -3.11 -19.10 8.07
N LEU A 164 -2.83 -17.92 7.51
CA LEU A 164 -3.60 -17.34 6.41
C LEU A 164 -3.60 -18.26 5.19
N VAL A 165 -2.42 -18.72 4.77
CA VAL A 165 -2.26 -19.66 3.65
C VAL A 165 -2.95 -20.99 3.95
N GLU A 166 -2.78 -21.55 5.14
CA GLU A 166 -3.42 -22.83 5.51
C GLU A 166 -4.95 -22.76 5.41
N ARG A 167 -5.54 -21.61 5.80
CA ARG A 167 -7.00 -21.43 5.89
C ARG A 167 -7.64 -21.01 4.56
N THR A 168 -6.91 -20.38 3.65
CA THR A 168 -7.46 -19.77 2.42
C THR A 168 -6.88 -20.35 1.13
N GLY A 169 -5.71 -20.97 1.20
CA GLY A 169 -4.95 -21.40 0.02
C GLY A 169 -4.43 -20.24 -0.85
N VAL A 170 -4.49 -19.00 -0.34
CA VAL A 170 -3.96 -17.82 -1.04
C VAL A 170 -2.45 -17.97 -1.28
N ARG A 171 -1.95 -17.35 -2.34
CA ARG A 171 -0.51 -17.27 -2.58
C ARG A 171 0.11 -16.12 -1.79
N LEU A 172 1.43 -16.12 -1.63
CA LEU A 172 2.15 -15.03 -0.98
C LEU A 172 3.02 -14.27 -1.97
N LEU A 173 2.97 -12.95 -1.90
CA LEU A 173 4.00 -12.06 -2.40
C LEU A 173 4.88 -11.71 -1.20
N ILE A 174 6.15 -12.07 -1.20
CA ILE A 174 7.03 -11.73 -0.07
C ILE A 174 7.90 -10.56 -0.47
N ASP A 175 7.76 -9.45 0.23
CA ASP A 175 8.68 -8.32 0.10
C ASP A 175 9.77 -8.44 1.17
N VAL A 176 11.00 -8.69 0.71
CA VAL A 176 12.17 -8.82 1.58
C VAL A 176 12.69 -7.46 2.06
N ALA A 177 12.40 -6.37 1.35
CA ALA A 177 12.65 -5.02 1.84
C ALA A 177 11.71 -4.71 3.01
N ASN A 178 10.43 -5.09 2.93
CA ASN A 178 9.49 -4.97 4.05
C ASN A 178 9.94 -5.80 5.28
N LEU A 179 10.46 -7.02 5.08
CA LEU A 179 11.03 -7.82 6.19
C LEU A 179 12.22 -7.11 6.85
N HIS A 180 13.14 -6.56 6.05
CA HIS A 180 14.26 -5.77 6.57
C HIS A 180 13.78 -4.51 7.30
N THR A 181 12.81 -3.80 6.75
CA THR A 181 12.18 -2.63 7.37
C THR A 181 11.57 -2.99 8.73
N ASN A 182 10.85 -4.12 8.81
CA ASN A 182 10.27 -4.61 10.06
C ASN A 182 11.36 -5.01 11.08
N HIS A 183 12.51 -5.52 10.63
CA HIS A 183 13.65 -5.75 11.49
C HIS A 183 14.19 -4.47 12.13
N VAL A 184 14.52 -3.47 11.32
CA VAL A 184 15.08 -2.21 11.82
C VAL A 184 14.06 -1.48 12.70
N ASN A 185 12.81 -1.41 12.26
CA ASN A 185 11.80 -0.61 12.93
C ASN A 185 11.19 -1.33 14.14
N ARG A 186 11.05 -2.66 14.14
CA ARG A 186 10.29 -3.40 15.18
C ARG A 186 11.11 -4.46 15.91
N GLY A 187 12.36 -4.68 15.50
CA GLY A 187 13.22 -5.72 16.08
C GLY A 187 12.83 -7.14 15.66
N GLU A 188 12.03 -7.29 14.60
CA GLU A 188 11.59 -8.60 14.10
C GLU A 188 12.72 -9.23 13.28
N ASP A 189 13.19 -10.41 13.65
CA ASP A 189 14.27 -11.07 12.91
C ASP A 189 13.76 -11.65 11.57
N PRO A 190 14.28 -11.20 10.41
CA PRO A 190 13.86 -11.73 9.11
C PRO A 190 14.10 -13.23 8.98
N ALA A 191 15.16 -13.79 9.60
CA ALA A 191 15.43 -15.22 9.52
C ALA A 191 14.33 -16.03 10.21
N THR A 192 13.87 -15.58 11.38
CA THR A 192 12.73 -16.17 12.09
C THR A 192 11.46 -16.12 11.24
N ALA A 193 11.15 -14.98 10.62
CA ALA A 193 9.99 -14.87 9.74
C ALA A 193 10.08 -15.84 8.56
N LEU A 194 11.23 -15.90 7.88
CA LEU A 194 11.47 -16.80 6.74
C LEU A 194 11.39 -18.29 7.12
N ASP A 195 11.78 -18.68 8.33
CA ASP A 195 11.69 -20.07 8.83
C ASP A 195 10.25 -20.53 9.07
N GLU A 196 9.36 -19.60 9.41
CA GLU A 196 7.95 -19.86 9.67
C GLU A 196 7.07 -19.74 8.40
N LEU A 197 7.58 -19.14 7.32
CA LEU A 197 6.83 -18.93 6.08
C LEU A 197 6.49 -20.25 5.36
N PRO A 198 5.28 -20.37 4.78
CA PRO A 198 4.94 -21.44 3.85
C PRO A 198 5.58 -21.15 2.49
N VAL A 199 6.88 -21.41 2.35
CA VAL A 199 7.69 -20.99 1.18
C VAL A 199 7.17 -21.55 -0.16
N GLU A 200 6.44 -22.67 -0.18
CA GLU A 200 5.81 -23.23 -1.37
C GLU A 200 4.58 -22.44 -1.85
N ALA A 201 4.03 -21.57 -1.00
CA ALA A 201 2.92 -20.68 -1.31
C ALA A 201 3.38 -19.39 -2.01
N ILE A 202 4.67 -19.10 -2.03
CA ILE A 202 5.23 -17.89 -2.64
C ILE A 202 4.95 -17.88 -4.15
N ALA A 203 4.30 -16.82 -4.63
CA ALA A 203 4.07 -16.54 -6.05
C ALA A 203 5.29 -15.84 -6.66
N TYR A 204 5.80 -14.80 -6.01
CA TYR A 204 7.05 -14.10 -6.33
C TYR A 204 7.49 -13.23 -5.15
N VAL A 205 8.63 -12.57 -5.29
CA VAL A 205 9.29 -11.78 -4.26
C VAL A 205 9.48 -10.34 -4.73
N HIS A 206 9.23 -9.37 -3.86
CA HIS A 206 9.61 -7.97 -4.06
C HIS A 206 10.96 -7.67 -3.42
N VAL A 207 11.73 -6.85 -4.13
CA VAL A 207 13.00 -6.30 -3.66
C VAL A 207 12.97 -4.81 -3.97
N ALA A 208 13.11 -3.99 -2.94
CA ALA A 208 13.19 -2.54 -3.06
C ALA A 208 14.37 -2.01 -2.24
N GLY A 209 14.75 -0.76 -2.52
CA GLY A 209 15.68 -0.02 -1.68
C GLY A 209 14.98 0.99 -0.79
N GLY A 210 15.66 1.33 0.30
CA GLY A 210 15.17 2.25 1.32
C GLY A 210 16.31 3.05 1.94
N VAL A 211 15.97 3.91 2.87
CA VAL A 211 16.93 4.78 3.55
C VAL A 211 16.61 4.87 5.04
N GLU A 212 17.66 4.83 5.87
CA GLU A 212 17.53 5.13 7.28
C GLU A 212 17.60 6.64 7.52
N LYS A 213 16.62 7.17 8.25
CA LYS A 213 16.60 8.57 8.68
C LYS A 213 16.17 8.66 10.13
N ASP A 214 16.94 9.38 10.94
CA ASP A 214 16.64 9.61 12.36
C ASP A 214 16.39 8.30 13.16
N GLY A 215 17.11 7.22 12.83
CA GLY A 215 16.98 5.91 13.47
C GLY A 215 15.72 5.12 13.06
N VAL A 216 15.05 5.53 11.99
CA VAL A 216 13.89 4.85 11.40
C VAL A 216 14.21 4.48 9.96
N TRP A 217 13.99 3.22 9.61
CA TRP A 217 14.08 2.79 8.22
C TRP A 217 12.82 3.22 7.46
N HIS A 218 13.02 3.96 6.38
CA HIS A 218 11.97 4.38 5.48
C HIS A 218 12.03 3.53 4.21
N ASP A 219 11.03 2.69 4.04
CA ASP A 219 10.83 1.96 2.80
C ASP A 219 10.22 2.90 1.76
N THR A 220 11.10 3.51 0.98
CA THR A 220 10.72 4.58 0.04
C THR A 220 10.56 4.07 -1.37
N HIS A 221 11.16 2.92 -1.68
CA HIS A 221 11.26 2.36 -3.02
C HIS A 221 11.82 3.36 -4.03
N ALA A 222 12.62 4.32 -3.54
CA ALA A 222 13.22 5.41 -4.30
C ALA A 222 14.75 5.33 -4.30
N HIS A 223 15.31 4.38 -3.54
CA HIS A 223 16.75 4.23 -3.38
C HIS A 223 17.20 2.89 -3.96
N PRO A 224 18.48 2.76 -4.35
CA PRO A 224 19.05 1.49 -4.79
C PRO A 224 18.88 0.37 -3.74
N VAL A 225 18.75 -0.87 -4.20
CA VAL A 225 18.69 -2.04 -3.32
C VAL A 225 19.97 -2.12 -2.47
N THR A 226 19.81 -2.31 -1.17
CA THR A 226 20.92 -2.32 -0.22
C THR A 226 21.41 -3.74 0.08
N ALA A 227 22.66 -3.86 0.55
CA ALA A 227 23.23 -5.16 0.92
C ALA A 227 22.38 -5.92 1.98
N PRO A 228 21.85 -5.28 3.05
CA PRO A 228 20.97 -5.96 3.99
C PRO A 228 19.72 -6.58 3.36
N VAL A 229 19.10 -5.91 2.37
CA VAL A 229 17.94 -6.46 1.66
C VAL A 229 18.36 -7.65 0.78
N LEU A 230 19.51 -7.56 0.10
CA LEU A 230 20.07 -8.67 -0.67
C LEU A 230 20.44 -9.88 0.21
N ASP A 231 20.84 -9.66 1.46
CA ASP A 231 21.10 -10.73 2.42
C ASP A 231 19.82 -11.47 2.81
N VAL A 232 18.71 -10.75 3.02
CA VAL A 232 17.39 -11.37 3.25
C VAL A 232 16.94 -12.13 2.00
N LEU A 233 17.14 -11.58 0.79
CA LEU A 233 16.86 -12.29 -0.46
C LEU A 233 17.67 -13.59 -0.57
N ALA A 234 18.97 -13.55 -0.26
CA ALA A 234 19.84 -14.73 -0.26
C ALA A 234 19.37 -15.78 0.76
N ALA A 235 18.93 -15.33 1.95
CA ALA A 235 18.36 -16.21 2.96
C ALA A 235 17.03 -16.85 2.51
N LEU A 236 16.17 -16.12 1.80
CA LEU A 236 14.97 -16.71 1.21
C LEU A 236 15.35 -17.74 0.14
N ARG A 237 16.31 -17.39 -0.74
CA ARG A 237 16.78 -18.25 -1.83
C ARG A 237 17.39 -19.58 -1.37
N SER A 238 17.97 -19.61 -0.17
CA SER A 238 18.51 -20.85 0.41
C SER A 238 17.42 -21.82 0.88
N ARG A 239 16.19 -21.33 1.13
CA ARG A 239 15.03 -22.13 1.55
C ARG A 239 14.17 -22.59 0.39
N ILE A 240 14.02 -21.75 -0.63
CA ILE A 240 13.26 -22.04 -1.85
C ILE A 240 13.89 -21.35 -3.06
N ASP A 241 13.71 -21.94 -4.23
CA ASP A 241 13.96 -21.23 -5.48
C ASP A 241 12.70 -20.44 -5.88
N PRO A 242 12.63 -19.12 -5.60
CA PRO A 242 11.40 -18.36 -5.77
C PRO A 242 10.96 -18.36 -7.23
N PRO A 243 9.65 -18.40 -7.53
CA PRO A 243 9.21 -18.43 -8.91
C PRO A 243 9.56 -17.16 -9.70
N GLY A 244 9.63 -16.02 -9.02
CA GLY A 244 10.09 -14.75 -9.58
C GLY A 244 10.57 -13.78 -8.49
N VAL A 245 11.39 -12.81 -8.91
CA VAL A 245 11.88 -11.72 -8.06
C VAL A 245 11.74 -10.42 -8.85
N LEU A 246 11.07 -9.42 -8.29
CA LEU A 246 10.80 -8.14 -8.92
C LEU A 246 11.56 -7.03 -8.22
N LEU A 247 12.26 -6.20 -8.99
CA LEU A 247 12.76 -4.92 -8.52
C LEU A 247 11.63 -3.90 -8.49
N GLU A 248 11.35 -3.31 -7.33
CA GLU A 248 10.41 -2.21 -7.19
C GLU A 248 11.13 -0.86 -7.13
N ARG A 249 10.63 0.09 -7.92
CA ARG A 249 11.07 1.50 -7.95
C ARG A 249 9.83 2.38 -8.16
N ASP A 250 9.48 3.17 -7.15
CA ASP A 250 8.26 3.99 -7.12
C ASP A 250 8.49 5.50 -7.27
N ASP A 251 9.71 5.94 -6.99
CA ASP A 251 10.10 7.34 -7.08
C ASP A 251 11.61 7.45 -7.34
N ASP A 252 12.10 8.68 -7.54
CA ASP A 252 13.52 8.99 -7.81
C ASP A 252 14.14 8.04 -8.85
N PHE A 253 13.51 8.01 -10.02
CA PHE A 253 13.79 7.05 -11.07
C PHE A 253 15.19 7.28 -11.68
N PRO A 254 16.14 6.33 -11.51
CA PRO A 254 17.48 6.50 -12.06
C PRO A 254 17.50 6.18 -13.56
N PRO A 255 18.59 6.52 -14.27
CA PRO A 255 18.79 6.12 -15.67
C PRO A 255 18.66 4.60 -15.88
N ALA A 256 18.23 4.19 -17.08
CA ALA A 256 17.98 2.78 -17.40
C ALA A 256 19.17 1.84 -17.14
N GLY A 257 20.41 2.33 -17.30
CA GLY A 257 21.62 1.54 -17.03
C GLY A 257 21.81 1.20 -15.55
N GLU A 258 21.36 2.06 -14.64
CA GLU A 258 21.40 1.79 -13.20
C GLU A 258 20.34 0.76 -12.81
N LEU A 259 19.11 0.88 -13.36
CA LEU A 259 18.06 -0.14 -13.19
C LEU A 259 18.52 -1.52 -13.69
N ALA A 260 19.19 -1.57 -14.86
CA ALA A 260 19.77 -2.79 -15.38
C ALA A 260 20.84 -3.39 -14.44
N GLY A 261 21.71 -2.54 -13.88
CA GLY A 261 22.72 -2.97 -12.90
C GLY A 261 22.12 -3.51 -11.60
N GLU A 262 21.02 -2.93 -11.12
CA GLU A 262 20.29 -3.45 -9.95
C GLU A 262 19.68 -4.82 -10.24
N LEU A 263 19.08 -5.01 -11.42
CA LEU A 263 18.56 -6.31 -11.86
C LEU A 263 19.67 -7.37 -11.96
N ASP A 264 20.84 -7.01 -12.49
CA ASP A 264 22.00 -7.89 -12.54
C ASP A 264 22.52 -8.26 -11.14
N THR A 265 22.48 -7.30 -10.21
CA THR A 265 22.84 -7.55 -8.80
C THR A 265 21.88 -8.53 -8.13
N ILE A 266 20.57 -8.43 -8.41
CA ILE A 266 19.55 -9.37 -7.95
C ILE A 266 19.83 -10.77 -8.52
N ARG A 267 20.06 -10.89 -9.84
CA ARG A 267 20.38 -12.17 -10.49
C ARG A 267 21.62 -12.82 -9.88
N ALA A 268 22.71 -12.07 -9.72
CA ALA A 268 23.95 -12.55 -9.12
C ALA A 268 23.77 -13.01 -7.66
N THR A 269 22.88 -12.35 -6.92
CA THR A 269 22.54 -12.75 -5.54
C THR A 269 21.81 -14.08 -5.51
N LEU A 270 20.84 -14.29 -6.41
CA LEU A 270 20.10 -15.55 -6.53
C LEU A 270 21.02 -16.71 -6.94
N ASP A 271 21.91 -16.48 -7.89
CA ASP A 271 22.85 -17.50 -8.38
C ASP A 271 23.86 -17.91 -7.29
N ARG A 272 24.42 -16.94 -6.58
CA ARG A 272 25.35 -17.20 -5.46
C ARG A 272 24.68 -17.97 -4.32
N ALA A 273 23.44 -17.62 -3.98
CA ALA A 273 22.70 -18.28 -2.90
C ALA A 273 22.21 -19.69 -3.29
N ALA A 274 21.98 -19.96 -4.59
CA ALA A 274 21.63 -21.30 -5.06
C ALA A 274 22.69 -22.36 -4.72
N GLY A 275 23.98 -21.99 -4.71
CA GLY A 275 25.09 -22.86 -4.31
C GLY A 275 25.11 -23.23 -2.82
N GLN A 276 24.30 -22.56 -2.00
CA GLN A 276 24.22 -22.73 -0.54
C GLN A 276 22.89 -23.34 -0.10
N ALA A 277 21.99 -23.67 -1.03
CA ALA A 277 20.65 -24.14 -0.72
C ALA A 277 20.68 -25.49 0.01
N THR A 278 20.13 -25.54 1.21
CA THR A 278 19.80 -26.79 1.89
C THR A 278 18.53 -27.35 1.24
N ARG A 279 18.57 -28.62 0.80
CA ARG A 279 17.37 -29.29 0.31
C ARG A 279 16.43 -29.50 1.49
N SER A 280 15.50 -28.59 1.71
CA SER A 280 14.33 -28.84 2.54
C SER A 280 13.49 -29.94 1.88
N ALA A 281 13.10 -30.95 2.67
CA ALA A 281 12.12 -31.93 2.21
C ALA A 281 10.80 -31.17 1.96
N PRO A 282 10.07 -31.46 0.87
CA PRO A 282 8.82 -30.77 0.60
C PRO A 282 7.89 -30.96 1.79
N ALA A 283 7.46 -29.87 2.42
CA ALA A 283 6.38 -29.94 3.38
C ALA A 283 5.16 -30.52 2.66
N ALA A 284 4.57 -31.58 3.21
CA ALA A 284 3.36 -32.15 2.64
C ALA A 284 2.32 -31.04 2.51
N ARG A 285 1.80 -30.81 1.30
CA ARG A 285 0.63 -29.95 1.06
C ARG A 285 -0.47 -30.41 2.02
N ARG A 286 -0.63 -29.73 3.15
CA ARG A 286 -1.79 -29.92 4.01
C ARG A 286 -2.97 -29.44 3.18
N ALA A 287 -3.93 -30.34 2.95
CA ALA A 287 -5.18 -29.98 2.30
C ALA A 287 -5.77 -28.78 3.06
N ALA A 288 -6.29 -27.79 2.31
CA ALA A 288 -6.99 -26.65 2.90
C ALA A 288 -8.02 -27.19 3.91
N ARG A 289 -7.99 -26.66 5.13
CA ARG A 289 -9.00 -27.05 6.14
C ARG A 289 -10.40 -26.73 5.59
N PRO A 290 -11.43 -27.50 5.96
CA PRO A 290 -12.80 -27.22 5.55
C PRO A 290 -13.14 -25.74 5.79
N VAL A 291 -13.90 -25.14 4.88
CA VAL A 291 -14.31 -23.73 4.95
C VAL A 291 -14.85 -23.44 6.34
N ALA A 292 -14.13 -22.60 7.09
CA ALA A 292 -14.58 -22.15 8.39
C ALA A 292 -15.90 -21.38 8.23
N PRO A 293 -16.84 -21.46 9.20
CA PRO A 293 -18.06 -20.67 9.18
C PRO A 293 -17.75 -19.17 9.04
N SER A 294 -18.73 -18.39 8.56
CA SER A 294 -18.62 -16.93 8.47
C SER A 294 -18.16 -16.33 9.80
N THR A 295 -17.26 -15.34 9.75
CA THR A 295 -16.74 -14.69 10.95
C THR A 295 -17.90 -14.05 11.72
N PRO A 296 -18.04 -14.31 13.04
CA PRO A 296 -19.11 -13.71 13.83
C PRO A 296 -19.09 -12.18 13.76
N ASP A 297 -20.26 -11.56 13.67
CA ASP A 297 -20.36 -10.09 13.60
C ASP A 297 -19.67 -9.40 14.78
N ALA A 298 -19.76 -9.97 15.98
CA ALA A 298 -19.07 -9.44 17.15
C ALA A 298 -17.54 -9.39 16.99
N THR A 299 -16.93 -10.32 16.25
CA THR A 299 -15.49 -10.30 15.94
C THR A 299 -15.16 -9.16 14.97
N ARG A 300 -15.99 -8.98 13.92
CA ARG A 300 -15.85 -7.84 13.01
C ARG A 300 -16.03 -6.50 13.72
N ASP A 301 -16.99 -6.40 14.63
CA ASP A 301 -17.28 -5.16 15.36
C ASP A 301 -16.13 -4.77 16.29
N ARG A 302 -15.51 -5.74 16.97
CA ARG A 302 -14.28 -5.49 17.77
C ARG A 302 -13.14 -4.99 16.90
N LEU A 303 -12.86 -5.65 15.77
CA LEU A 303 -11.82 -5.22 14.85
C LEU A 303 -12.12 -3.83 14.28
N ALA A 304 -13.37 -3.57 13.90
CA ALA A 304 -13.82 -2.28 13.36
C ALA A 304 -13.60 -1.15 14.36
N ALA A 305 -13.96 -1.35 15.62
CA ALA A 305 -13.73 -0.37 16.69
C ALA A 305 -12.23 -0.09 16.88
N ALA A 306 -11.39 -1.12 16.90
CA ALA A 306 -9.95 -0.99 17.05
C ALA A 306 -9.30 -0.23 15.88
N GLN A 307 -9.62 -0.63 14.64
CA GLN A 307 -9.14 0.03 13.42
C GLN A 307 -9.62 1.47 13.31
N THR A 308 -10.88 1.74 13.69
CA THR A 308 -11.43 3.11 13.70
C THR A 308 -10.72 3.99 14.71
N GLY A 309 -10.45 3.48 15.92
CA GLY A 309 -9.70 4.20 16.94
C GLY A 309 -8.29 4.57 16.47
N LEU A 310 -7.56 3.60 15.92
CA LEU A 310 -6.22 3.85 15.38
C LEU A 310 -6.25 4.86 14.22
N LEU A 311 -7.12 4.64 13.24
CA LEU A 311 -7.18 5.50 12.07
C LEU A 311 -7.62 6.92 12.43
N SER A 312 -8.57 7.07 13.35
CA SER A 312 -8.97 8.38 13.88
C SER A 312 -7.79 9.14 14.50
N ALA A 313 -6.92 8.46 15.24
CA ALA A 313 -5.73 9.07 15.83
C ALA A 313 -4.69 9.48 14.77
N LEU A 314 -4.56 8.69 13.70
CA LEU A 314 -3.62 8.94 12.62
C LEU A 314 -4.06 10.07 11.69
N VAL A 315 -5.34 10.17 11.32
CA VAL A 315 -5.77 11.07 10.23
C VAL A 315 -6.86 12.07 10.59
N ALA A 316 -7.45 11.99 11.79
CA ALA A 316 -8.57 12.83 12.20
C ALA A 316 -8.37 13.53 13.55
N GLY A 317 -7.14 13.55 14.08
CA GLY A 317 -6.83 14.21 15.36
C GLY A 317 -7.45 13.53 16.60
N GLY A 318 -7.87 12.27 16.48
CA GLY A 318 -8.37 11.48 17.60
C GLY A 318 -7.30 11.21 18.67
N PRO A 319 -7.69 10.82 19.89
CA PRO A 319 -6.74 10.44 20.92
C PRO A 319 -6.02 9.14 20.54
N VAL A 320 -4.75 9.02 20.93
CA VAL A 320 -3.99 7.78 20.76
C VAL A 320 -4.66 6.65 21.56
N PRO A 321 -5.04 5.52 20.92
CA PRO A 321 -5.63 4.39 21.63
C PRO A 321 -4.66 3.78 22.66
N GLN A 322 -5.21 3.13 23.68
CA GLN A 322 -4.41 2.48 24.73
C GLN A 322 -3.48 1.41 24.14
N GLY A 323 -2.27 1.31 24.69
CA GLY A 323 -1.29 0.30 24.31
C GLY A 323 -0.39 0.69 23.13
N PHE A 324 -0.72 1.73 22.36
CA PHE A 324 0.14 2.21 21.29
C PHE A 324 1.25 3.15 21.77
N ASP A 325 2.40 3.05 21.13
CA ASP A 325 3.48 4.02 21.25
C ASP A 325 3.09 5.37 20.61
N ARG A 326 2.98 6.41 21.44
CA ARG A 326 2.61 7.77 21.02
C ARG A 326 3.64 8.41 20.09
N HIS A 327 4.92 8.14 20.29
CA HIS A 327 5.99 8.69 19.46
C HIS A 327 5.91 8.10 18.06
N ARG A 328 5.83 6.76 17.95
CA ARG A 328 5.72 6.05 16.66
C ARG A 328 4.45 6.44 15.89
N LEU A 329 3.31 6.57 16.57
CA LEU A 329 2.09 7.09 15.95
C LEU A 329 2.27 8.53 15.45
N GLY A 330 2.99 9.37 16.20
CA GLY A 330 3.35 10.71 15.77
C GLY A 330 4.18 10.72 14.48
N VAL A 331 5.15 9.80 14.35
CA VAL A 331 5.93 9.62 13.12
C VAL A 331 5.04 9.12 11.97
N GLN A 332 4.23 8.07 12.19
CA GLN A 332 3.32 7.53 11.18
C GLN A 332 2.34 8.58 10.65
N ARG A 333 1.73 9.39 11.54
CA ARG A 333 0.85 10.49 11.15
C ARG A 333 1.55 11.50 10.23
N ARG A 334 2.79 11.90 10.56
CA ARG A 334 3.56 12.83 9.73
C ARG A 334 3.90 12.21 8.38
N ALA A 335 4.28 10.93 8.36
CA ALA A 335 4.57 10.19 7.13
C ALA A 335 3.34 10.11 6.21
N LEU A 336 2.16 9.77 6.75
CA LEU A 336 0.89 9.75 6.01
C LEU A 336 0.54 11.12 5.42
N ALA A 337 0.63 12.18 6.24
CA ALA A 337 0.34 13.54 5.78
C ALA A 337 1.33 14.01 4.69
N ALA A 338 2.62 13.69 4.84
CA ALA A 338 3.65 14.00 3.85
C ALA A 338 3.44 13.24 2.53
N LYS A 339 3.10 11.94 2.61
CA LYS A 339 2.79 11.11 1.43
C LYS A 339 1.57 11.66 0.71
N ARG A 340 0.49 11.97 1.43
CA ARG A 340 -0.71 12.60 0.87
C ARG A 340 -0.41 13.94 0.18
N ALA A 341 0.44 14.80 0.78
CA ALA A 341 0.87 16.04 0.16
C ALA A 341 1.62 15.80 -1.16
N GLY A 342 2.48 14.77 -1.21
CA GLY A 342 3.19 14.36 -2.42
C GLY A 342 2.26 13.84 -3.50
N VAL A 343 1.30 12.97 -3.15
CA VAL A 343 0.31 12.46 -4.11
C VAL A 343 -0.59 13.59 -4.64
N VAL A 344 -1.03 14.50 -3.78
CA VAL A 344 -1.81 15.69 -4.21
C VAL A 344 -0.99 16.56 -5.17
N ALA A 345 0.30 16.74 -4.92
CA ALA A 345 1.18 17.47 -5.83
C ALA A 345 1.31 16.78 -7.21
N LYS A 346 1.31 15.43 -7.26
CA LYS A 346 1.33 14.68 -8.53
C LYS A 346 0.00 14.80 -9.28
N VAL A 347 -1.16 14.76 -8.60
CA VAL A 347 -2.48 14.84 -9.26
C VAL A 347 -2.96 16.26 -9.56
N ALA A 348 -2.39 17.27 -8.89
CA ALA A 348 -2.71 18.69 -9.02
C ALA A 348 -1.41 19.53 -8.97
N PRO A 349 -0.53 19.42 -9.98
CA PRO A 349 0.80 20.03 -9.98
C PRO A 349 0.76 21.56 -9.92
N GLU A 350 -0.35 22.19 -10.33
CA GLU A 350 -0.49 23.64 -10.28
C GLU A 350 -0.62 24.15 -8.83
N LEU A 351 -1.00 23.31 -7.85
CA LEU A 351 -1.12 23.73 -6.46
C LEU A 351 0.25 24.10 -5.85
N PRO A 352 1.30 23.25 -5.94
CA PRO A 352 2.66 23.65 -5.63
C PRO A 352 3.14 24.90 -6.40
N GLU A 353 2.81 25.03 -7.68
CA GLU A 353 3.21 26.20 -8.48
C GLU A 353 2.53 27.51 -8.05
N ILE A 354 1.29 27.43 -7.56
CA ILE A 354 0.53 28.59 -7.08
C ILE A 354 0.97 28.99 -5.68
N LEU A 355 1.19 28.00 -4.80
CA LEU A 355 1.47 28.21 -3.38
C LEU A 355 2.97 28.33 -3.08
N GLY A 356 3.84 27.91 -4.00
CA GLY A 356 5.29 27.95 -3.84
C GLY A 356 5.74 27.16 -2.61
N THR A 357 6.67 27.74 -1.86
CA THR A 357 7.23 27.13 -0.63
C THR A 357 6.19 26.89 0.45
N ASP A 358 5.07 27.61 0.43
CA ASP A 358 4.01 27.47 1.45
C ASP A 358 3.14 26.22 1.26
N TYR A 359 3.20 25.57 0.09
CA TYR A 359 2.35 24.42 -0.25
C TYR A 359 2.43 23.33 0.82
N ARG A 360 3.65 22.91 1.16
CA ARG A 360 3.87 21.74 2.00
C ARG A 360 3.35 21.98 3.42
N ASP A 361 3.71 23.09 4.03
CA ASP A 361 3.29 23.43 5.39
C ASP A 361 1.78 23.67 5.46
N ALA A 362 1.20 24.33 4.46
CA ALA A 362 -0.24 24.53 4.37
C ALA A 362 -0.99 23.19 4.24
N PHE A 363 -0.50 22.27 3.41
CA PHE A 363 -1.13 20.97 3.22
C PHE A 363 -1.02 20.10 4.47
N LEU A 364 0.14 20.08 5.13
CA LEU A 364 0.32 19.32 6.38
C LEU A 364 -0.61 19.83 7.49
N ALA A 365 -0.79 21.14 7.60
CA ALA A 365 -1.75 21.73 8.54
C ALA A 365 -3.20 21.34 8.19
N TYR A 366 -3.56 21.33 6.90
CA TYR A 366 -4.86 20.88 6.42
C TYR A 366 -5.12 19.40 6.75
N ALA A 367 -4.17 18.53 6.45
CA ALA A 367 -4.30 17.08 6.58
C ALA A 367 -4.33 16.60 8.03
N ALA A 368 -3.79 17.39 8.98
CA ALA A 368 -3.66 16.99 10.39
C ALA A 368 -5.00 16.68 11.09
N ALA A 369 -6.11 17.25 10.63
CA ALA A 369 -7.44 17.08 11.23
C ALA A 369 -8.52 16.71 10.20
N ARG A 370 -8.14 16.48 8.94
CA ARG A 370 -9.07 16.17 7.85
C ARG A 370 -8.65 14.87 7.19
N PRO A 371 -9.35 13.75 7.42
CA PRO A 371 -9.05 12.50 6.74
C PRO A 371 -9.23 12.65 5.22
N LEU A 372 -8.64 11.73 4.46
CA LEU A 372 -8.87 11.68 3.01
C LEU A 372 -10.33 11.33 2.73
N SER A 373 -10.99 12.08 1.85
CA SER A 373 -12.37 11.83 1.43
C SER A 373 -12.53 11.97 -0.08
N GLY A 374 -13.07 10.94 -0.74
CA GLY A 374 -13.41 11.01 -2.17
C GLY A 374 -12.20 10.99 -3.12
N GLY A 375 -11.04 10.53 -2.64
CA GLY A 375 -9.80 10.39 -3.44
C GLY A 375 -9.01 11.69 -3.61
N TYR A 376 -7.80 11.58 -4.17
CA TYR A 376 -6.81 12.67 -4.18
C TYR A 376 -7.20 13.91 -5.00
N ARG A 377 -7.95 13.74 -6.10
CA ARG A 377 -8.44 14.90 -6.87
C ARG A 377 -9.46 15.71 -6.08
N ARG A 378 -10.35 15.03 -5.34
CA ARG A 378 -11.30 15.69 -4.46
C ARG A 378 -10.60 16.37 -3.29
N ASP A 379 -9.59 15.70 -2.75
CA ASP A 379 -8.77 16.21 -1.68
C ASP A 379 -8.04 17.51 -2.06
N ALA A 380 -7.47 17.57 -3.27
CA ALA A 380 -6.87 18.77 -3.82
C ALA A 380 -7.86 19.96 -3.88
N LEU A 381 -9.11 19.68 -4.27
CA LEU A 381 -10.19 20.67 -4.30
C LEU A 381 -10.59 21.14 -2.91
N ASP A 382 -10.77 20.22 -1.97
CA ASP A 382 -11.17 20.54 -0.59
C ASP A 382 -10.05 21.31 0.14
N PHE A 383 -8.77 21.01 -0.15
CA PHE A 383 -7.62 21.77 0.34
C PHE A 383 -7.60 23.20 -0.21
N ALA A 384 -7.77 23.36 -1.52
CA ALA A 384 -7.83 24.68 -2.13
C ALA A 384 -9.03 25.50 -1.62
N GLU A 385 -10.20 24.89 -1.45
CA GLU A 385 -11.38 25.53 -0.87
C GLU A 385 -11.10 26.05 0.53
N GLU A 386 -10.47 25.24 1.38
CA GLU A 386 -10.11 25.64 2.73
C GLU A 386 -9.18 26.86 2.75
N LEU A 387 -8.14 26.86 1.91
CA LEU A 387 -7.23 28.01 1.82
C LEU A 387 -7.97 29.28 1.41
N LEU A 388 -8.86 29.20 0.42
CA LEU A 388 -9.65 30.33 -0.04
C LEU A 388 -10.60 30.85 1.05
N ILE A 389 -11.24 29.95 1.81
CA ILE A 389 -12.08 30.30 2.97
C ILE A 389 -11.26 31.01 4.05
N ALA A 390 -10.04 30.52 4.31
CA ALA A 390 -9.12 31.12 5.27
C ALA A 390 -8.43 32.41 4.77
N GLY A 391 -8.74 32.86 3.55
CA GLY A 391 -8.10 34.04 2.95
C GLY A 391 -6.62 33.83 2.60
N ARG A 392 -6.19 32.59 2.38
CA ARG A 392 -4.84 32.20 1.94
C ARG A 392 -4.81 31.87 0.44
N PRO A 393 -3.64 31.96 -0.22
CA PRO A 393 -2.39 32.55 0.28
C PRO A 393 -2.53 34.07 0.49
N ALA A 394 -1.63 34.66 1.29
CA ALA A 394 -1.64 36.10 1.59
C ALA A 394 -1.41 36.94 0.33
N ASP A 395 -0.57 36.45 -0.60
CA ASP A 395 -0.35 37.07 -1.90
C ASP A 395 -1.63 37.08 -2.76
N ALA A 396 -2.01 38.27 -3.23
CA ALA A 396 -3.25 38.48 -3.96
C ALA A 396 -3.22 37.86 -5.36
N ALA A 397 -2.06 37.79 -6.01
CA ALA A 397 -1.93 37.19 -7.33
C ALA A 397 -2.08 35.66 -7.27
N ALA A 398 -1.38 35.00 -6.35
CA ALA A 398 -1.50 33.59 -6.06
C ALA A 398 -2.93 33.23 -5.64
N ARG A 399 -3.59 34.05 -4.81
CA ARG A 399 -4.99 33.82 -4.43
C ARG A 399 -5.96 33.89 -5.61
N ARG A 400 -5.75 34.82 -6.55
CA ARG A 400 -6.53 34.86 -7.80
C ARG A 400 -6.31 33.62 -8.67
N ARG A 401 -5.05 33.17 -8.82
CA ARG A 401 -4.72 31.92 -9.53
C ARG A 401 -5.39 30.71 -8.88
N LEU A 402 -5.32 30.60 -7.55
CA LEU A 402 -5.96 29.50 -6.80
C LEU A 402 -7.48 29.52 -6.95
N THR A 403 -8.10 30.71 -6.92
CA THR A 403 -9.55 30.87 -7.12
C THR A 403 -9.97 30.38 -8.50
N HIS A 404 -9.24 30.77 -9.55
CA HIS A 404 -9.49 30.31 -10.91
C HIS A 404 -9.32 28.79 -11.02
N TRP A 405 -8.18 28.25 -10.55
CA TRP A 405 -7.90 26.82 -10.55
C TRP A 405 -9.02 26.00 -9.90
N TRP A 406 -9.53 26.48 -8.76
CA TRP A 406 -10.62 25.84 -8.03
C TRP A 406 -11.95 25.94 -8.78
N GLN A 407 -12.30 27.12 -9.30
CA GLN A 407 -13.55 27.34 -10.04
C GLN A 407 -13.66 26.46 -11.29
N ASP A 408 -12.56 26.29 -12.03
CA ASP A 408 -12.52 25.45 -13.23
C ASP A 408 -12.80 23.98 -12.95
N ARG A 409 -12.47 23.50 -11.75
CA ARG A 409 -12.50 22.07 -11.38
C ARG A 409 -13.64 21.71 -10.43
N ALA A 410 -14.15 22.67 -9.65
CA ALA A 410 -15.24 22.45 -8.69
C ALA A 410 -16.62 22.28 -9.37
N GLY A 411 -16.73 22.60 -10.67
CA GLY A 411 -17.99 22.63 -11.40
C GLY A 411 -18.94 23.73 -10.89
N ALA A 412 -20.22 23.68 -11.29
CA ALA A 412 -21.23 24.70 -10.96
C ALA A 412 -21.74 24.69 -9.49
N ARG A 413 -20.86 24.50 -8.51
CA ARG A 413 -21.18 24.68 -7.08
C ARG A 413 -20.32 25.78 -6.48
N PRO A 414 -20.87 26.99 -6.25
CA PRO A 414 -20.12 28.05 -5.58
C PRO A 414 -19.84 27.68 -4.11
N PRO A 415 -18.71 28.13 -3.53
CA PRO A 415 -18.37 27.83 -2.15
C PRO A 415 -19.30 28.66 -1.25
N ARG A 416 -20.17 27.99 -0.50
CA ARG A 416 -21.12 28.67 0.38
C ARG A 416 -20.38 29.13 1.64
N ARG A 417 -20.16 30.45 1.75
CA ARG A 417 -19.77 31.14 3.01
C ARG A 417 -20.66 30.78 4.22
N THR A 418 -21.85 30.24 3.99
CA THR A 418 -22.80 29.84 5.05
C THR A 418 -22.42 28.56 5.78
N THR A 419 -21.44 27.78 5.30
CA THR A 419 -21.01 26.52 5.97
C THR A 419 -20.18 26.78 7.24
N LEU A 420 -19.58 27.99 7.35
CA LEU A 420 -18.88 28.44 8.56
C LEU A 420 -19.84 28.69 9.73
N PHE A 421 -21.03 29.25 9.48
CA PHE A 421 -21.98 29.56 10.56
C PHE A 421 -22.56 28.31 11.23
N VAL A 422 -22.73 27.20 10.50
CA VAL A 422 -23.22 25.94 11.08
C VAL A 422 -22.14 25.21 11.88
N ARG A 423 -20.85 25.35 11.51
CA ARG A 423 -19.73 24.72 12.26
C ARG A 423 -19.26 25.56 13.45
N ALA A 424 -19.23 26.89 13.34
CA ALA A 424 -18.90 27.79 14.45
C ALA A 424 -19.97 27.75 15.55
N ALA A 425 -21.25 27.66 15.19
CA ALA A 425 -22.33 27.47 16.18
C ALA A 425 -22.21 26.14 16.93
N ARG A 426 -21.69 25.08 16.28
CA ARG A 426 -21.47 23.77 16.92
C ARG A 426 -20.29 23.80 17.90
N ALA A 427 -19.19 24.47 17.55
CA ALA A 427 -18.04 24.64 18.44
C ALA A 427 -18.38 25.50 19.68
N ALA A 428 -19.17 26.56 19.50
CA ALA A 428 -19.62 27.42 20.59
C ALA A 428 -20.60 26.72 21.56
N LEU A 429 -21.36 25.72 21.08
CA LEU A 429 -22.28 24.93 21.90
C LEU A 429 -21.61 23.72 22.59
N THR A 430 -20.42 23.29 22.16
CA THR A 430 -19.70 22.15 22.77
C THR A 430 -18.56 22.52 23.71
N GLY A 431 -18.32 23.82 23.96
CA GLY A 431 -17.40 24.28 25.01
C GLY A 431 -16.00 23.64 24.97
N ARG A 432 -15.29 23.77 23.85
CA ARG A 432 -13.85 23.57 23.77
C ARG A 432 -13.20 24.71 23.01
#